data_AF-A0AAD4RYT8-F1
#
_entry.id   AF-A0AAD4RYT8-F1
#
_cell.length_a   1.000
_cell.length_b   1.000
_cell.length_c   1.000
_cell.angle_alpha   90.00
_cell.angle_beta   90.00
_cell.angle_gamma   90.00
#
_symmetry.space_group_name_H-M   'P 1'
#
loop_
_entity.id
_entity.type
_entity.pdbx_description
1 polymer ?
#
loop_
_entity_poly.entity_id
_entity_poly.type
_entity_poly.pdbx_seq_one_letter_code
_entity_poly.pdbx_strand_id
1 'polypeptide(L)'
;MKSFRVVVFVLILLSLTSDCHAALKAGFYVGKCGKQNVESIIRNVVRQRFARDPTIVAALLRMQFHDCFVSGCDASVLLNGARSEKTAPPNLSLRGFDLIERAKAAVEKACPRVVSCADIIAVAARDAVFLSKGMNYRVQTGRRDGVVSLASNVNLPGPGISVSQSMGFFANKGFSTREMVLLIGGGHSVGVAHCSLFQNRLYNFRNTGRPDPSMDVNLANRLRGRCPQRSAIDNLVNLDQTPSSALVVDNGFYKQIKARRGILEIDQAMAFHSSTSAIVTSFANNGKSFQTQFGAAMIKMGAMQVLTGKKGEIRKTCGARPRRSS
;
A
#
# COMPACT_ATOMS: atom_id res chain seq x y z
N MET A 1 -36.10 -69.91 -13.71
CA MET A 1 -35.30 -69.75 -12.47
C MET A 1 -33.87 -70.13 -12.83
N LYS A 2 -32.80 -69.32 -12.76
CA LYS A 2 -32.50 -68.03 -12.12
C LYS A 2 -31.46 -67.30 -13.00
N SER A 3 -31.51 -65.98 -12.98
CA SER A 3 -30.76 -65.05 -13.83
C SER A 3 -29.24 -65.06 -13.60
N PHE A 4 -28.48 -64.91 -14.68
CA PHE A 4 -27.05 -64.59 -14.66
C PHE A 4 -26.90 -63.08 -14.47
N ARG A 5 -26.28 -62.63 -13.37
CA ARG A 5 -25.93 -61.22 -13.12
C ARG A 5 -24.41 -61.08 -13.21
N VAL A 6 -23.92 -60.56 -14.33
CA VAL A 6 -22.54 -60.06 -14.44
C VAL A 6 -22.54 -58.64 -13.87
N VAL A 7 -21.88 -58.45 -12.73
CA VAL A 7 -21.66 -57.12 -12.15
C VAL A 7 -20.33 -56.61 -12.67
N VAL A 8 -20.37 -55.63 -13.58
CA VAL A 8 -19.18 -54.88 -14.03
C VAL A 8 -18.93 -53.76 -13.02
N PHE A 9 -17.86 -53.89 -12.23
CA PHE A 9 -17.37 -52.79 -11.40
C PHE A 9 -16.57 -51.81 -12.28
N VAL A 10 -17.16 -50.65 -12.59
CA VAL A 10 -16.45 -49.53 -13.20
C VAL A 10 -15.66 -48.82 -12.09
N LEU A 11 -14.34 -49.02 -12.07
CA LEU A 11 -13.40 -48.24 -11.26
C LEU A 11 -13.26 -46.84 -11.85
N ILE A 12 -14.00 -45.87 -11.30
CA ILE A 12 -13.79 -44.45 -11.57
C ILE A 12 -12.49 -44.03 -10.86
N LEU A 13 -11.38 -44.04 -11.60
CA LEU A 13 -10.13 -43.36 -11.21
C LEU A 13 -10.38 -41.85 -11.25
N LEU A 14 -10.89 -41.30 -10.13
CA LEU A 14 -10.84 -39.87 -9.84
C LEU A 14 -9.36 -39.48 -9.75
N SER A 15 -8.84 -38.95 -10.85
CA SER A 15 -7.56 -38.26 -10.88
C SER A 15 -7.69 -37.02 -10.00
N LEU A 16 -7.26 -37.15 -8.75
CA LEU A 16 -6.99 -36.01 -7.87
C LEU A 16 -5.81 -35.25 -8.46
N THR A 17 -6.05 -34.42 -9.48
CA THR A 17 -5.13 -33.36 -9.82
C THR A 17 -5.17 -32.37 -8.68
N SER A 18 -4.32 -32.59 -7.67
CA SER A 18 -4.01 -31.58 -6.67
C SER A 18 -3.44 -30.37 -7.41
N ASP A 19 -4.28 -29.39 -7.71
CA ASP A 19 -3.85 -28.08 -8.15
C ASP A 19 -3.01 -27.50 -7.00
N CYS A 20 -1.69 -27.70 -7.08
CA CYS A 20 -0.73 -27.10 -6.17
C CYS A 20 -0.71 -25.60 -6.48
N HIS A 21 -1.68 -24.87 -5.93
CA HIS A 21 -1.65 -23.42 -5.92
C HIS A 21 -0.45 -23.00 -5.08
N ALA A 22 0.56 -22.43 -5.74
CA ALA A 22 1.73 -21.91 -5.05
C ALA A 22 1.31 -20.77 -4.11
N ALA A 23 1.19 -21.08 -2.82
CA ALA A 23 0.95 -20.08 -1.79
C ALA A 23 2.14 -19.10 -1.70
N LEU A 24 1.86 -17.85 -1.31
CA LEU A 24 2.92 -16.91 -1.00
C LEU A 24 3.78 -17.46 0.15
N LYS A 25 5.09 -17.30 0.06
CA LYS A 25 6.00 -17.72 1.12
C LYS A 25 7.18 -16.77 1.28
N ALA A 26 7.69 -16.65 2.49
CA ALA A 26 8.98 -16.00 2.72
C ALA A 26 10.07 -16.80 1.99
N GLY A 27 10.95 -16.12 1.25
CA GLY A 27 11.99 -16.78 0.46
C GLY A 27 11.46 -17.57 -0.74
N PHE A 28 10.35 -17.15 -1.36
CA PHE A 28 9.79 -17.83 -2.55
C PHE A 28 10.80 -18.05 -3.68
N TYR A 29 11.75 -17.12 -3.83
CA TYR A 29 12.77 -17.14 -4.89
C TYR A 29 14.06 -17.91 -4.54
N VAL A 30 14.18 -18.48 -3.33
CA VAL A 30 15.32 -19.33 -2.97
C VAL A 30 15.40 -20.52 -3.93
N GLY A 31 16.57 -20.69 -4.57
CA GLY A 31 16.81 -21.73 -5.58
C GLY A 31 16.20 -21.47 -6.95
N LYS A 32 15.41 -20.39 -7.14
CA LYS A 32 14.75 -20.07 -8.42
C LYS A 32 15.55 -19.11 -9.30
N CYS A 33 16.61 -18.50 -8.77
CA CYS A 33 17.52 -17.64 -9.51
C CYS A 33 18.99 -18.03 -9.29
N GLY A 34 19.29 -19.33 -9.43
CA GLY A 34 20.64 -19.85 -9.18
C GLY A 34 21.15 -19.42 -7.80
N LYS A 35 22.33 -18.79 -7.76
CA LYS A 35 22.98 -18.29 -6.53
C LYS A 35 22.59 -16.85 -6.14
N GLN A 36 21.73 -16.18 -6.92
CA GLN A 36 21.41 -14.77 -6.71
C GLN A 36 20.39 -14.57 -5.59
N ASN A 37 20.61 -13.55 -4.77
CA ASN A 37 19.64 -13.13 -3.76
C ASN A 37 18.76 -11.99 -4.31
N VAL A 38 17.57 -12.34 -4.79
CA VAL A 38 16.59 -11.40 -5.37
C VAL A 38 16.27 -10.23 -4.43
N GLU A 39 15.98 -10.51 -3.15
CA GLU A 39 15.64 -9.46 -2.19
C GLU A 39 16.83 -8.50 -1.95
N SER A 40 18.07 -9.01 -1.97
CA SER A 40 19.27 -8.17 -1.85
C SER A 40 19.45 -7.24 -3.07
N ILE A 41 19.16 -7.73 -4.28
CA ILE A 41 19.21 -6.92 -5.50
C ILE A 41 18.21 -5.77 -5.41
N ILE A 42 16.96 -6.06 -5.03
CA ILE A 42 15.91 -5.03 -4.87
C ILE A 42 16.32 -4.05 -3.77
N ARG A 43 16.75 -4.55 -2.60
CA ARG A 43 17.21 -3.72 -1.47
C ARG A 43 18.31 -2.74 -1.86
N ASN A 44 19.27 -3.17 -2.68
CA ASN A 44 20.36 -2.31 -3.13
C ASN A 44 19.84 -1.13 -3.96
N VAL A 45 18.89 -1.35 -4.86
CA VAL A 45 18.27 -0.28 -5.65
C VAL A 45 17.47 0.67 -4.75
N VAL A 46 16.70 0.13 -3.81
CA VAL A 46 15.91 0.93 -2.85
C VAL A 46 16.83 1.77 -1.97
N ARG A 47 17.90 1.18 -1.42
CA ARG A 47 18.90 1.87 -0.60
C ARG A 47 19.55 3.03 -1.34
N GLN A 48 19.95 2.83 -2.59
CA GLN A 48 20.53 3.90 -3.41
C GLN A 48 19.55 5.04 -3.66
N ARG A 49 18.26 4.75 -3.88
CA ARG A 49 17.25 5.81 -3.99
C ARG A 49 17.06 6.51 -2.65
N PHE A 50 16.85 5.76 -1.59
CA PHE A 50 16.54 6.31 -0.26
C PHE A 50 17.64 7.27 0.23
N ALA A 51 18.92 6.96 -0.06
CA ALA A 51 20.03 7.84 0.26
C ALA A 51 19.98 9.22 -0.43
N ARG A 52 19.31 9.32 -1.58
CA ARG A 52 19.14 10.57 -2.35
C ARG A 52 17.79 11.24 -2.12
N ASP A 53 16.76 10.44 -1.89
CA ASP A 53 15.39 10.86 -1.67
C ASP A 53 14.74 9.96 -0.60
N PRO A 54 14.87 10.32 0.69
CA PRO A 54 14.27 9.56 1.78
C PRO A 54 12.74 9.55 1.74
N THR A 55 12.12 10.53 1.07
CA THR A 55 10.66 10.61 0.96
C THR A 55 10.08 9.42 0.18
N ILE A 56 10.92 8.66 -0.53
CA ILE A 56 10.53 7.46 -1.29
C ILE A 56 9.80 6.41 -0.44
N VAL A 57 10.03 6.37 0.88
CA VAL A 57 9.29 5.46 1.78
C VAL A 57 7.79 5.70 1.72
N ALA A 58 7.36 6.96 1.76
CA ALA A 58 5.94 7.31 1.67
C ALA A 58 5.37 6.95 0.29
N ALA A 59 6.15 7.16 -0.78
CA ALA A 59 5.73 6.80 -2.13
C ALA A 59 5.55 5.30 -2.32
N LEU A 60 6.45 4.47 -1.80
CA LEU A 60 6.39 3.02 -1.94
C LEU A 60 5.31 2.39 -1.05
N LEU A 61 5.12 2.88 0.17
CA LEU A 61 3.98 2.49 1.01
C LEU A 61 2.65 2.79 0.32
N ARG A 62 2.52 4.01 -0.22
CA ARG A 62 1.33 4.43 -0.96
C ARG A 62 1.14 3.62 -2.24
N MET A 63 2.21 3.35 -3.00
CA MET A 63 2.13 2.51 -4.19
C MET A 63 1.63 1.10 -3.87
N GLN A 64 2.13 0.48 -2.80
CA GLN A 64 1.65 -0.84 -2.40
C GLN A 64 0.17 -0.81 -1.97
N PHE A 65 -0.26 0.22 -1.23
CA PHE A 65 -1.68 0.39 -0.88
C PHE A 65 -2.55 0.55 -2.14
N HIS A 66 -2.15 1.43 -3.06
CA HIS A 66 -2.89 1.72 -4.28
C HIS A 66 -2.96 0.52 -5.24
N ASP A 67 -1.92 -0.31 -5.31
CA ASP A 67 -1.96 -1.58 -6.03
C ASP A 67 -2.98 -2.53 -5.39
N CYS A 68 -2.75 -2.86 -4.11
CA CYS A 68 -3.50 -3.88 -3.40
C CYS A 68 -5.01 -3.59 -3.28
N PHE A 69 -5.41 -2.32 -3.11
CA PHE A 69 -6.81 -1.97 -2.85
C PHE A 69 -7.67 -1.76 -4.10
N VAL A 70 -7.10 -1.82 -5.30
CA VAL A 70 -7.86 -1.75 -6.56
C VAL A 70 -8.26 -3.15 -7.00
N SER A 71 -7.32 -3.93 -7.55
CA SER A 71 -7.57 -5.27 -8.09
C SER A 71 -6.90 -6.41 -7.30
N GLY A 72 -6.31 -6.09 -6.14
CA GLY A 72 -5.40 -6.98 -5.41
C GLY A 72 -3.95 -6.63 -5.69
N CYS A 73 -3.01 -7.22 -4.95
CA CYS A 73 -1.59 -6.91 -5.12
C CYS A 73 -1.01 -7.63 -6.34
N ASP A 74 -1.28 -7.10 -7.54
CA ASP A 74 -0.93 -7.71 -8.82
C ASP A 74 -0.09 -6.78 -9.72
N ALA A 75 0.37 -5.64 -9.19
CA ALA A 75 1.09 -4.61 -9.94
C ALA A 75 0.35 -4.08 -11.17
N SER A 76 -0.98 -4.15 -11.20
CA SER A 76 -1.82 -3.52 -12.22
C SER A 76 -1.59 -2.01 -12.28
N VAL A 77 -1.36 -1.36 -11.14
CA VAL A 77 -1.04 0.07 -11.04
C VAL A 77 0.19 0.51 -11.84
N LEU A 78 1.11 -0.42 -12.15
CA LEU A 78 2.32 -0.12 -12.91
C LEU A 78 2.09 -0.02 -14.42
N LEU A 79 0.99 -0.58 -14.95
CA LEU A 79 0.71 -0.63 -16.38
C LEU A 79 0.51 0.77 -16.98
N ASN A 80 1.09 0.98 -18.17
CA ASN A 80 0.92 2.22 -18.91
C ASN A 80 -0.32 2.17 -19.82
N GLY A 81 -0.95 3.34 -20.02
CA GLY A 81 -2.00 3.53 -21.00
C GLY A 81 -2.87 4.74 -20.71
N ALA A 82 -3.53 5.27 -21.74
CA ALA A 82 -4.41 6.43 -21.63
C ALA A 82 -5.61 6.22 -20.68
N ARG A 83 -5.98 4.96 -20.42
CA ARG A 83 -7.06 4.57 -19.51
C ARG A 83 -6.57 3.74 -18.32
N SER A 84 -5.27 3.68 -18.07
CA SER A 84 -4.75 2.86 -16.96
C SER A 84 -5.02 3.51 -15.61
N GLU A 85 -4.83 2.76 -14.53
CA GLU A 85 -5.02 3.28 -13.17
C GLU A 85 -4.20 4.54 -12.89
N LYS A 86 -3.05 4.73 -13.55
CA LYS A 86 -2.22 5.93 -13.41
C LYS A 86 -2.95 7.22 -13.76
N THR A 87 -3.99 7.16 -14.58
CA THR A 87 -4.79 8.34 -14.97
C THR A 87 -5.97 8.61 -14.02
N ALA A 88 -6.23 7.73 -13.05
CA ALA A 88 -7.26 7.96 -12.05
C ALA A 88 -6.84 9.08 -11.08
N PRO A 89 -7.77 9.95 -10.61
CA PRO A 89 -7.43 11.09 -9.76
C PRO A 89 -6.57 10.76 -8.52
N PRO A 90 -6.81 9.67 -7.77
CA PRO A 90 -5.96 9.31 -6.63
C PRO A 90 -4.51 8.97 -7.02
N ASN A 91 -4.27 8.53 -8.26
CA ASN A 91 -2.97 8.05 -8.75
C ASN A 91 -2.14 9.12 -9.46
N LEU A 92 -2.71 10.29 -9.78
CA LEU A 92 -1.97 11.38 -10.45
C LEU A 92 -0.76 11.88 -9.62
N SER A 93 -0.82 11.72 -8.30
CA SER A 93 0.25 12.05 -7.36
C SER A 93 1.07 10.83 -6.92
N LEU A 94 0.81 9.64 -7.46
CA LEU A 94 1.58 8.44 -7.16
C LEU A 94 2.95 8.53 -7.85
N ARG A 95 4.01 8.12 -7.17
CA ARG A 95 5.39 8.20 -7.69
C ARG A 95 6.21 7.00 -7.25
N GLY A 96 7.44 6.89 -7.77
CA GLY A 96 8.32 5.75 -7.51
C GLY A 96 8.27 4.66 -8.58
N PHE A 97 7.47 4.86 -9.64
CA PHE A 97 7.37 3.93 -10.78
C PHE A 97 8.74 3.64 -11.40
N ASP A 98 9.57 4.68 -11.56
CA ASP A 98 10.91 4.55 -12.14
C ASP A 98 11.87 3.74 -11.25
N LEU A 99 11.70 3.78 -9.92
CA LEU A 99 12.45 2.94 -9.00
C LEU A 99 12.07 1.48 -9.20
N ILE A 100 10.77 1.19 -9.29
CA ILE A 100 10.27 -0.18 -9.51
C ILE A 100 10.79 -0.72 -10.86
N GLU A 101 10.77 0.09 -11.91
CA GLU A 101 11.37 -0.30 -13.21
C GLU A 101 12.88 -0.54 -13.11
N ARG A 102 13.62 0.29 -12.35
CA ARG A 102 15.06 0.10 -12.14
C ARG A 102 15.35 -1.17 -11.36
N ALA A 103 14.58 -1.45 -10.31
CA ALA A 103 14.67 -2.68 -9.54
C ALA A 103 14.34 -3.88 -10.43
N LYS A 104 13.31 -3.77 -11.27
CA LYS A 104 12.95 -4.80 -12.24
C LYS A 104 14.06 -5.06 -13.25
N ALA A 105 14.66 -4.03 -13.83
CA ALA A 105 15.77 -4.18 -14.76
C ALA A 105 16.99 -4.86 -14.10
N ALA A 106 17.32 -4.47 -12.87
CA ALA A 106 18.42 -5.10 -12.11
C ALA A 106 18.12 -6.59 -11.82
N VAL A 107 16.89 -6.90 -11.45
CA VAL A 107 16.45 -8.28 -11.22
C VAL A 107 16.42 -9.07 -12.52
N GLU A 108 15.90 -8.55 -13.63
CA GLU A 108 15.88 -9.25 -14.93
C GLU A 108 17.29 -9.52 -15.46
N LYS A 109 18.26 -8.64 -15.20
CA LYS A 109 19.67 -8.87 -15.56
C LYS A 109 20.26 -10.08 -14.82
N ALA A 110 19.85 -10.30 -13.57
CA ALA A 110 20.36 -11.40 -12.74
C ALA A 110 19.50 -12.68 -12.83
N CYS A 111 18.18 -12.50 -13.02
CA CYS A 111 17.11 -13.47 -12.86
C CYS A 111 16.04 -13.31 -13.95
N PRO A 112 16.35 -13.60 -15.23
CA PRO A 112 15.44 -13.31 -16.33
C PRO A 112 14.09 -14.03 -16.18
N ARG A 113 12.98 -13.29 -16.25
CA ARG A 113 11.60 -13.82 -16.23
C ARG A 113 11.22 -14.63 -14.98
N VAL A 114 11.87 -14.40 -13.84
CA VAL A 114 11.60 -15.14 -12.59
C VAL A 114 10.71 -14.35 -11.63
N VAL A 115 10.94 -13.05 -11.49
CA VAL A 115 10.38 -12.24 -10.39
C VAL A 115 9.30 -11.30 -10.90
N SER A 116 8.10 -11.34 -10.31
CA SER A 116 7.00 -10.45 -10.70
C SER A 116 7.25 -9.00 -10.27
N CYS A 117 6.62 -8.06 -10.96
CA CYS A 117 6.62 -6.67 -10.53
C CYS A 117 5.84 -6.47 -9.23
N ALA A 118 4.77 -7.24 -9.02
CA ALA A 118 4.00 -7.25 -7.77
C ALA A 118 4.87 -7.55 -6.54
N ASP A 119 5.77 -8.54 -6.64
CA ASP A 119 6.70 -8.84 -5.55
C ASP A 119 7.77 -7.75 -5.38
N ILE A 120 8.19 -7.09 -6.45
CA ILE A 120 9.13 -5.96 -6.35
C ILE A 120 8.51 -4.80 -5.58
N ILE A 121 7.22 -4.47 -5.79
CA ILE A 121 6.51 -3.44 -4.99
C ILE A 121 6.56 -3.82 -3.50
N ALA A 122 6.15 -5.04 -3.16
CA ALA A 122 6.06 -5.48 -1.76
C ALA A 122 7.43 -5.50 -1.06
N VAL A 123 8.47 -6.01 -1.74
CA VAL A 123 9.84 -6.04 -1.21
C VAL A 123 10.41 -4.63 -1.08
N ALA A 124 10.19 -3.77 -2.07
CA ALA A 124 10.70 -2.40 -2.07
C ALA A 124 10.07 -1.55 -0.95
N ALA A 125 8.76 -1.67 -0.74
CA ALA A 125 8.07 -1.00 0.36
C ALA A 125 8.62 -1.42 1.72
N ARG A 126 8.83 -2.73 1.94
CA ARG A 126 9.45 -3.26 3.17
C ARG A 126 10.86 -2.71 3.39
N ASP A 127 11.69 -2.73 2.35
CA ASP A 127 13.07 -2.24 2.48
C ASP A 127 13.09 -0.73 2.77
N ALA A 128 12.17 0.05 2.19
CA ALA A 128 12.05 1.48 2.48
C ALA A 128 11.56 1.74 3.92
N VAL A 129 10.60 0.96 4.43
CA VAL A 129 10.16 1.02 5.84
C VAL A 129 11.36 0.76 6.76
N PHE A 130 12.14 -0.28 6.50
CA PHE A 130 13.32 -0.60 7.31
C PHE A 130 14.38 0.52 7.28
N LEU A 131 14.67 1.07 6.10
CA LEU A 131 15.61 2.19 5.95
C LEU A 131 15.12 3.47 6.66
N SER A 132 13.80 3.66 6.77
CA SER A 132 13.17 4.72 7.56
C SER A 132 13.11 4.45 9.08
N LYS A 133 13.89 3.48 9.59
CA LYS A 133 13.92 3.05 11.01
C LYS A 133 12.63 2.38 11.50
N GLY A 134 11.72 2.01 10.59
CA GLY A 134 10.61 1.12 10.88
C GLY A 134 11.08 -0.31 11.12
N MET A 135 10.20 -1.16 11.68
CA MET A 135 10.54 -2.56 11.91
C MET A 135 10.62 -3.33 10.59
N ASN A 136 11.68 -4.14 10.45
CA ASN A 136 11.79 -5.10 9.36
C ASN A 136 10.73 -6.19 9.52
N TYR A 137 10.11 -6.60 8.41
CA TYR A 137 9.13 -7.69 8.41
C TYR A 137 9.40 -8.66 7.25
N ARG A 138 9.04 -9.93 7.46
CA ARG A 138 9.28 -11.01 6.49
C ARG A 138 8.18 -11.01 5.43
N VAL A 139 8.36 -10.19 4.39
CA VAL A 139 7.47 -10.17 3.22
C VAL A 139 7.41 -11.56 2.60
N GLN A 140 6.19 -12.05 2.36
CA GLN A 140 5.96 -13.22 1.53
C GLN A 140 5.99 -12.82 0.06
N THR A 141 6.64 -13.62 -0.78
CA THR A 141 6.72 -13.45 -2.24
C THR A 141 6.08 -14.64 -2.95
N GLY A 142 5.91 -14.54 -4.26
CA GLY A 142 5.21 -15.51 -5.12
C GLY A 142 4.01 -14.94 -5.88
N ARG A 143 3.79 -13.62 -5.81
CA ARG A 143 2.74 -12.95 -6.59
C ARG A 143 3.05 -13.02 -8.07
N ARG A 144 2.02 -12.91 -8.90
CA ARG A 144 2.12 -12.75 -10.35
C ARG A 144 1.47 -11.44 -10.77
N ASP A 145 1.85 -10.99 -11.95
CA ASP A 145 1.45 -9.70 -12.48
C ASP A 145 0.07 -9.77 -13.16
N GLY A 146 -0.79 -8.82 -12.83
CA GLY A 146 -2.06 -8.56 -13.47
C GLY A 146 -1.88 -8.00 -14.88
N VAL A 147 -2.88 -8.27 -15.72
CA VAL A 147 -2.87 -7.92 -17.16
C VAL A 147 -3.87 -6.82 -17.53
N VAL A 148 -4.67 -6.38 -16.55
CA VAL A 148 -5.70 -5.34 -16.70
C VAL A 148 -5.34 -4.17 -15.80
N SER A 149 -5.41 -2.96 -16.35
CA SER A 149 -5.36 -1.73 -15.55
C SER A 149 -6.30 -0.71 -16.17
N LEU A 150 -7.29 -0.29 -15.38
CA LEU A 150 -8.36 0.61 -15.79
C LEU A 150 -8.58 1.68 -14.73
N ALA A 151 -8.55 2.95 -15.12
CA ALA A 151 -8.84 4.08 -14.23
C ALA A 151 -10.22 3.96 -13.58
N SER A 152 -11.21 3.39 -14.29
CA SER A 152 -12.57 3.13 -13.79
C SER A 152 -12.63 2.14 -12.63
N ASN A 153 -11.59 1.34 -12.41
CA ASN A 153 -11.54 0.39 -11.30
C ASN A 153 -11.02 1.06 -10.02
N VAL A 154 -10.43 2.25 -10.10
CA VAL A 154 -9.83 2.94 -8.96
C VAL A 154 -10.91 3.60 -8.11
N ASN A 155 -11.32 2.89 -7.06
CA ASN A 155 -12.26 3.38 -6.05
C ASN A 155 -11.57 3.49 -4.68
N LEU A 156 -10.58 4.40 -4.58
CA LEU A 156 -9.81 4.60 -3.34
C LEU A 156 -10.40 5.73 -2.48
N PRO A 157 -10.36 5.61 -1.15
CA PRO A 157 -10.93 6.60 -0.25
C PRO A 157 -10.19 7.95 -0.35
N GLY A 158 -10.95 9.04 -0.39
CA GLY A 158 -10.42 10.40 -0.32
C GLY A 158 -10.15 10.86 1.12
N PRO A 159 -9.47 12.00 1.31
CA PRO A 159 -9.08 12.51 2.63
C PRO A 159 -10.26 12.92 3.53
N GLY A 160 -11.44 13.15 2.95
CA GLY A 160 -12.68 13.50 3.64
C GLY A 160 -13.64 12.34 3.91
N ILE A 161 -13.22 11.09 3.68
CA ILE A 161 -14.04 9.92 4.00
C ILE A 161 -14.40 9.89 5.50
N SER A 162 -15.62 9.48 5.85
CA SER A 162 -15.98 9.29 7.25
C SER A 162 -15.29 8.05 7.84
N VAL A 163 -15.09 8.01 9.17
CA VAL A 163 -14.50 6.85 9.84
C VAL A 163 -15.31 5.58 9.59
N SER A 164 -16.65 5.65 9.64
CA SER A 164 -17.53 4.51 9.37
C SER A 164 -17.41 4.00 7.92
N GLN A 165 -17.33 4.91 6.95
CA GLN A 165 -17.11 4.54 5.55
C GLN A 165 -15.72 3.91 5.35
N SER A 166 -14.69 4.46 5.99
CA SER A 166 -13.34 3.89 5.97
C SER A 166 -13.32 2.48 6.60
N MET A 167 -14.04 2.28 7.71
CA MET A 167 -14.17 0.95 8.33
C MET A 167 -14.82 -0.03 7.35
N GLY A 168 -15.91 0.36 6.67
CA GLY A 168 -16.56 -0.47 5.65
C GLY A 168 -15.64 -0.79 4.47
N PHE A 169 -14.89 0.19 3.98
CA PHE A 169 -13.94 0.02 2.88
C PHE A 169 -12.85 -1.02 3.21
N PHE A 170 -12.24 -0.93 4.39
CA PHE A 170 -11.24 -1.89 4.85
C PHE A 170 -11.84 -3.26 5.19
N ALA A 171 -13.03 -3.30 5.80
CA ALA A 171 -13.74 -4.54 6.11
C ALA A 171 -14.09 -5.35 4.86
N ASN A 172 -14.48 -4.67 3.77
CA ASN A 172 -14.74 -5.31 2.46
C ASN A 172 -13.50 -6.00 1.86
N LYS A 173 -12.30 -5.64 2.32
CA LYS A 173 -11.03 -6.28 1.96
C LYS A 173 -10.51 -7.22 3.05
N GLY A 174 -11.29 -7.49 4.09
CA GLY A 174 -10.95 -8.41 5.19
C GLY A 174 -10.06 -7.80 6.28
N PHE A 175 -10.05 -6.47 6.44
CA PHE A 175 -9.28 -5.77 7.48
C PHE A 175 -10.18 -5.32 8.62
N SER A 176 -9.71 -5.55 9.84
CA SER A 176 -10.34 -5.04 11.06
C SER A 176 -10.18 -3.53 11.19
N THR A 177 -11.00 -2.91 12.03
CA THR A 177 -10.87 -1.49 12.41
C THR A 177 -9.48 -1.16 12.96
N ARG A 178 -8.87 -2.09 13.69
CA ARG A 178 -7.51 -1.91 14.21
C ARG A 178 -6.48 -1.86 13.09
N GLU A 179 -6.59 -2.74 12.10
CA GLU A 179 -5.69 -2.76 10.95
C GLU A 179 -5.92 -1.56 10.03
N MET A 180 -7.16 -1.07 9.88
CA MET A 180 -7.44 0.20 9.19
C MET A 180 -6.67 1.36 9.85
N VAL A 181 -6.86 1.57 11.16
CA VAL A 181 -6.17 2.65 11.90
C VAL A 181 -4.66 2.54 11.75
N LEU A 182 -4.15 1.31 11.82
CA LEU A 182 -2.73 1.00 11.72
C LEU A 182 -2.15 1.27 10.32
N LEU A 183 -2.86 0.90 9.26
CA LEU A 183 -2.41 1.11 7.88
C LEU A 183 -2.48 2.58 7.49
N ILE A 184 -3.56 3.29 7.83
CA ILE A 184 -3.66 4.74 7.59
C ILE A 184 -2.59 5.47 8.39
N GLY A 185 -2.51 5.23 9.70
CA GLY A 185 -1.57 5.97 10.54
C GLY A 185 -0.11 5.60 10.32
N GLY A 186 0.21 4.34 10.03
CA GLY A 186 1.57 3.95 9.68
C GLY A 186 2.01 4.48 8.31
N GLY A 187 1.08 4.54 7.34
CA GLY A 187 1.32 5.19 6.05
C GLY A 187 1.51 6.70 6.17
N HIS A 188 0.71 7.36 7.00
CA HIS A 188 0.73 8.81 7.23
C HIS A 188 1.74 9.27 8.30
N SER A 189 2.44 8.34 8.96
CA SER A 189 3.64 8.64 9.76
C SER A 189 4.79 9.18 8.91
N VAL A 190 4.73 8.95 7.59
CA VAL A 190 5.66 9.49 6.62
C VAL A 190 4.92 10.20 5.49
N GLY A 191 5.63 11.08 4.80
CA GLY A 191 5.11 11.70 3.57
C GLY A 191 4.35 13.00 3.80
N VAL A 192 3.70 13.44 2.73
CA VAL A 192 3.17 14.79 2.59
C VAL A 192 1.77 14.78 2.00
N ALA A 193 0.99 15.80 2.33
CA ALA A 193 -0.26 16.15 1.66
C ALA A 193 -0.12 17.49 0.94
N HIS A 194 -0.76 17.57 -0.23
CA HIS A 194 -1.00 18.83 -0.91
C HIS A 194 -2.04 19.66 -0.16
N CYS A 195 -1.86 20.98 -0.10
CA CYS A 195 -2.79 21.91 0.54
C CYS A 195 -4.22 21.75 0.02
N SER A 196 -4.39 21.51 -1.28
CA SER A 196 -5.70 21.26 -1.91
C SER A 196 -6.53 20.15 -1.25
N LEU A 197 -5.89 19.20 -0.56
CA LEU A 197 -6.56 18.08 0.11
C LEU A 197 -7.16 18.43 1.48
N PHE A 198 -6.77 19.55 2.09
CA PHE A 198 -7.21 19.94 3.43
C PHE A 198 -7.45 21.45 3.62
N GLN A 199 -7.36 22.25 2.56
CA GLN A 199 -7.55 23.70 2.62
C GLN A 199 -8.95 24.07 3.16
N ASN A 200 -9.98 23.26 2.86
CA ASN A 200 -11.32 23.41 3.43
C ASN A 200 -11.26 23.47 4.98
N ARG A 201 -10.44 22.64 5.62
CA ARG A 201 -10.27 22.61 7.08
C ARG A 201 -9.64 23.88 7.64
N LEU A 202 -8.91 24.65 6.84
CA LEU A 202 -8.22 25.87 7.29
C LEU A 202 -9.07 27.14 7.17
N TYR A 203 -10.07 27.15 6.29
CA TYR A 203 -10.77 28.38 5.89
C TYR A 203 -12.29 28.27 5.89
N ASN A 204 -12.86 27.16 5.42
CA ASN A 204 -14.30 27.05 5.21
C ASN A 204 -14.77 25.59 5.43
N PHE A 205 -14.61 25.11 6.66
CA PHE A 205 -14.93 23.74 6.99
C PHE A 205 -16.45 23.58 6.98
N ARG A 206 -16.95 22.67 6.13
CA ARG A 206 -18.39 22.40 5.97
C ARG A 206 -19.23 23.66 5.71
N ASN A 207 -18.71 24.57 4.88
CA ASN A 207 -19.39 25.81 4.50
C ASN A 207 -19.71 26.76 5.68
N THR A 208 -18.99 26.66 6.79
CA THR A 208 -19.21 27.52 7.98
C THR A 208 -18.52 28.88 7.91
N GLY A 209 -17.68 29.13 6.90
CA GLY A 209 -16.79 30.28 6.83
C GLY A 209 -15.70 30.29 7.90
N ARG A 210 -15.50 29.17 8.62
CA ARG A 210 -14.56 29.03 9.73
C ARG A 210 -13.68 27.79 9.56
N PRO A 211 -12.51 27.74 10.24
CA PRO A 211 -11.70 26.52 10.31
C PRO A 211 -12.43 25.36 10.95
N ASP A 212 -11.91 24.16 10.68
CA ASP A 212 -12.33 22.94 11.37
C ASP A 212 -12.03 23.05 12.88
N PRO A 213 -13.05 23.04 13.75
CA PRO A 213 -12.86 23.16 15.20
C PRO A 213 -12.17 21.94 15.82
N SER A 214 -12.01 20.84 15.07
CA SER A 214 -11.27 19.66 15.51
C SER A 214 -9.75 19.79 15.36
N MET A 215 -9.25 20.84 14.68
CA MET A 215 -7.82 21.11 14.49
C MET A 215 -7.28 22.07 15.55
N ASP A 216 -6.06 21.82 16.02
CA ASP A 216 -5.31 22.70 16.90
C ASP A 216 -5.13 24.08 16.26
N VAL A 217 -5.50 25.14 16.98
CA VAL A 217 -5.52 26.52 16.45
C VAL A 217 -4.13 26.99 16.05
N ASN A 218 -3.10 26.61 16.82
CA ASN A 218 -1.72 26.98 16.52
C ASN A 218 -1.21 26.27 15.26
N LEU A 219 -1.54 24.99 15.09
CA LEU A 219 -1.30 24.28 13.85
C LEU A 219 -2.03 24.94 12.68
N ALA A 220 -3.33 25.20 12.80
CA ALA A 220 -4.12 25.82 11.74
C ALA A 220 -3.51 27.17 11.28
N ASN A 221 -3.09 28.01 12.23
CA ASN A 221 -2.42 29.28 11.92
C ASN A 221 -1.09 29.10 11.18
N ARG A 222 -0.25 28.14 11.59
CA ARG A 222 0.98 27.82 10.85
C ARG A 222 0.68 27.29 9.45
N LEU A 223 -0.30 26.39 9.33
CA LEU A 223 -0.69 25.80 8.04
C LEU A 223 -1.25 26.85 7.08
N ARG A 224 -1.97 27.88 7.55
CA ARG A 224 -2.42 29.00 6.70
C ARG A 224 -1.28 29.80 6.08
N GLY A 225 -0.15 29.93 6.78
CA GLY A 225 1.06 30.54 6.22
C GLY A 225 1.67 29.70 5.09
N ARG A 226 1.55 28.37 5.18
CA ARG A 226 2.04 27.44 4.15
C ARG A 226 1.03 27.18 3.02
N CYS A 227 -0.25 27.26 3.32
CA CYS A 227 -1.37 26.98 2.43
C CYS A 227 -2.32 28.18 2.32
N PRO A 228 -1.89 29.34 1.77
CA PRO A 228 -2.77 30.51 1.62
C PRO A 228 -4.05 30.18 0.84
N GLN A 229 -5.17 30.82 1.21
CA GLN A 229 -6.48 30.56 0.60
C GLN A 229 -6.49 30.77 -0.93
N ARG A 230 -5.72 31.75 -1.41
CA ARG A 230 -5.50 32.01 -2.84
C ARG A 230 -4.01 31.85 -3.12
N SER A 231 -3.63 30.66 -3.53
CA SER A 231 -2.25 30.34 -3.93
C SER A 231 -2.27 29.76 -5.33
N ALA A 232 -1.36 30.23 -6.19
CA ALA A 232 -1.10 29.60 -7.49
C ALA A 232 -0.34 28.26 -7.35
N ILE A 233 0.25 28.01 -6.18
CA ILE A 233 1.09 26.85 -5.89
C ILE A 233 0.37 25.97 -4.86
N ASP A 234 0.20 24.68 -5.20
CA ASP A 234 -0.34 23.67 -4.29
C ASP A 234 0.77 23.09 -3.40
N ASN A 235 1.14 23.88 -2.37
CA ASN A 235 2.22 23.57 -1.45
C ASN A 235 2.02 22.22 -0.73
N LEU A 236 3.13 21.67 -0.25
CA LEU A 236 3.18 20.42 0.49
C LEU A 236 3.38 20.67 1.99
N VAL A 237 2.74 19.81 2.79
CA VAL A 237 2.82 19.76 4.25
C VAL A 237 3.02 18.30 4.69
N ASN A 238 3.93 18.06 5.63
CA ASN A 238 4.13 16.72 6.20
C ASN A 238 2.86 16.20 6.87
N LEU A 239 2.51 14.94 6.69
CA LEU A 239 1.35 14.35 7.37
C LEU A 239 1.59 14.20 8.89
N ASP A 240 2.82 13.81 9.28
CA ASP A 240 3.28 13.87 10.65
C ASP A 240 3.99 15.20 10.95
N GLN A 241 3.46 15.94 11.92
CA GLN A 241 3.97 17.23 12.39
C GLN A 241 4.97 17.11 13.54
N THR A 242 5.40 15.89 13.88
CA THR A 242 6.44 15.62 14.88
C THR A 242 7.81 16.00 14.30
N PRO A 243 8.60 16.85 14.99
CA PRO A 243 9.94 17.21 14.56
C PRO A 243 10.81 15.97 14.27
N SER A 244 11.49 15.98 13.13
CA SER A 244 12.42 14.91 12.69
C SER A 244 11.80 13.51 12.49
N SER A 245 10.47 13.38 12.51
CA SER A 245 9.77 12.10 12.40
C SER A 245 9.01 11.93 11.07
N ALA A 246 8.79 12.99 10.29
CA ALA A 246 8.09 12.93 8.98
C ALA A 246 8.71 12.01 7.89
N LEU A 247 9.91 11.47 8.14
CA LEU A 247 10.62 10.51 7.28
C LEU A 247 10.88 9.17 7.99
N VAL A 248 10.29 8.97 9.17
CA VAL A 248 10.47 7.82 10.04
C VAL A 248 9.13 7.12 10.20
N VAL A 249 9.09 5.81 9.96
CA VAL A 249 7.89 5.02 10.26
C VAL A 249 7.88 4.71 11.75
N ASP A 250 7.26 5.59 12.52
CA ASP A 250 7.12 5.52 13.98
C ASP A 250 5.68 5.84 14.43
N ASN A 251 5.49 6.09 15.73
CA ASN A 251 4.16 6.36 16.27
C ASN A 251 3.87 7.86 16.53
N GLY A 252 4.70 8.77 16.00
CA GLY A 252 4.56 10.22 16.08
C GLY A 252 3.21 10.70 15.56
N PHE A 253 2.78 10.15 14.42
CA PHE A 253 1.48 10.44 13.83
C PHE A 253 0.32 10.27 14.82
N TYR A 254 0.28 9.14 15.54
CA TYR A 254 -0.78 8.89 16.53
C TYR A 254 -0.75 9.89 17.68
N LYS A 255 0.45 10.34 18.10
CA LYS A 255 0.60 11.40 19.11
C LYS A 255 0.08 12.74 18.57
N GLN A 256 0.36 13.06 17.30
CA GLN A 256 -0.14 14.29 16.67
C GLN A 256 -1.66 14.32 16.56
N ILE A 257 -2.30 13.27 16.05
CA ILE A 257 -3.76 13.28 15.88
C ILE A 257 -4.50 13.33 17.23
N LYS A 258 -3.94 12.73 18.29
CA LYS A 258 -4.47 12.90 19.67
C LYS A 258 -4.39 14.35 20.14
N ALA A 259 -3.37 15.07 19.72
CA ALA A 259 -3.15 16.47 20.05
C ALA A 259 -3.91 17.44 19.10
N ARG A 260 -4.94 16.98 18.37
CA ARG A 260 -5.68 17.77 17.36
C ARG A 260 -4.82 18.23 16.17
N ARG A 261 -3.73 17.51 15.88
CA ARG A 261 -2.74 17.88 14.86
C ARG A 261 -2.73 16.98 13.63
N GLY A 262 -3.85 16.30 13.34
CA GLY A 262 -4.04 15.56 12.09
C GLY A 262 -4.29 16.51 10.92
N ILE A 263 -3.59 16.30 9.80
CA ILE A 263 -3.66 17.16 8.61
C ILE A 263 -4.93 16.88 7.80
N LEU A 264 -5.18 15.61 7.45
CA LEU A 264 -6.38 15.22 6.71
C LEU A 264 -7.58 15.05 7.66
N GLU A 265 -8.80 15.20 7.13
CA GLU A 265 -10.02 15.08 7.95
C GLU A 265 -10.15 13.67 8.54
N ILE A 266 -9.94 12.62 7.74
CA ILE A 266 -9.96 11.23 8.21
C ILE A 266 -8.93 10.97 9.33
N ASP A 267 -7.73 11.56 9.24
CA ASP A 267 -6.68 11.40 10.25
C ASP A 267 -7.15 11.92 11.61
N GLN A 268 -7.71 13.14 11.61
CA GLN A 268 -8.20 13.76 12.83
C GLN A 268 -9.44 13.06 13.37
N ALA A 269 -10.34 12.63 12.47
CA ALA A 269 -11.57 11.96 12.84
C ALA A 269 -11.31 10.60 13.53
N MET A 270 -10.29 9.84 13.10
CA MET A 270 -9.91 8.58 13.76
C MET A 270 -9.53 8.76 15.23
N ALA A 271 -8.97 9.90 15.62
CA ALA A 271 -8.60 10.16 17.01
C ALA A 271 -9.82 10.40 17.93
N PHE A 272 -10.96 10.82 17.37
CA PHE A 272 -12.16 11.21 18.13
C PHE A 272 -13.34 10.27 17.97
N HIS A 273 -13.37 9.46 16.92
CA HIS A 273 -14.45 8.52 16.70
C HIS A 273 -14.42 7.38 17.74
N SER A 274 -15.58 7.03 18.28
CA SER A 274 -15.74 6.07 19.39
C SER A 274 -15.14 4.69 19.10
N SER A 275 -15.23 4.22 17.86
CA SER A 275 -14.69 2.91 17.44
C SER A 275 -13.16 2.88 17.26
N THR A 276 -12.48 4.04 17.19
CA THR A 276 -11.05 4.11 16.81
C THR A 276 -10.19 4.85 17.83
N SER A 277 -10.75 5.73 18.65
CA SER A 277 -10.00 6.60 19.58
C SER A 277 -9.14 5.81 20.58
N ALA A 278 -9.65 4.69 21.11
CA ALA A 278 -8.91 3.78 21.99
C ALA A 278 -7.75 3.10 21.26
N ILE A 279 -7.93 2.74 19.98
CA ILE A 279 -6.90 2.12 19.15
C ILE A 279 -5.78 3.13 18.85
N VAL A 280 -6.15 4.36 18.46
CA VAL A 280 -5.21 5.47 18.27
C VAL A 280 -4.41 5.73 19.55
N THR A 281 -5.07 5.74 20.70
CA THR A 281 -4.42 5.91 22.02
C THR A 281 -3.44 4.79 22.33
N SER A 282 -3.81 3.54 22.03
CA SER A 282 -2.94 2.38 22.20
C SER A 282 -1.64 2.52 21.37
N PHE A 283 -1.73 2.92 20.10
CA PHE A 283 -0.54 3.10 19.26
C PHE A 283 0.29 4.33 19.62
N ALA A 284 -0.35 5.44 20.03
CA ALA A 284 0.36 6.63 20.51
C ALA A 284 1.22 6.34 21.75
N ASN A 285 0.72 5.48 22.65
CA ASN A 285 1.39 5.14 23.90
C ASN A 285 2.45 4.03 23.75
N ASN A 286 2.37 3.20 22.70
CA ASN A 286 3.26 2.05 22.54
C ASN A 286 3.82 1.93 21.11
N GLY A 287 4.97 2.58 20.88
CA GLY A 287 5.66 2.57 19.58
C GLY A 287 6.13 1.19 19.15
N LYS A 288 6.57 0.33 20.08
CA LYS A 288 6.98 -1.04 19.77
C LYS A 288 5.80 -1.88 19.26
N SER A 289 4.65 -1.77 19.93
CA SER A 289 3.40 -2.42 19.51
C SER A 289 2.95 -1.93 18.13
N PHE A 290 3.03 -0.62 17.87
CA PHE A 290 2.79 -0.07 16.54
C PHE A 290 3.71 -0.71 15.50
N GLN A 291 5.02 -0.69 15.71
CA GLN A 291 5.99 -1.18 14.71
C GLN A 291 5.78 -2.67 14.38
N THR A 292 5.57 -3.51 15.39
CA THR A 292 5.32 -4.95 15.18
C THR A 292 4.01 -5.19 14.43
N GLN A 293 2.93 -4.52 14.85
CA GLN A 293 1.64 -4.73 14.21
C GLN A 293 1.64 -4.15 12.79
N PHE A 294 2.28 -3.01 12.54
CA PHE A 294 2.33 -2.39 11.22
C PHE A 294 2.98 -3.32 10.20
N GLY A 295 4.10 -3.97 10.55
CA GLY A 295 4.72 -4.99 9.71
C GLY A 295 3.78 -6.17 9.42
N ALA A 296 3.02 -6.64 10.41
CA ALA A 296 2.04 -7.71 10.22
C ALA A 296 0.87 -7.28 9.30
N ALA A 297 0.36 -6.05 9.46
CA ALA A 297 -0.68 -5.49 8.60
C ALA A 297 -0.19 -5.29 7.17
N MET A 298 1.07 -4.88 6.96
CA MET A 298 1.69 -4.78 5.63
C MET A 298 1.87 -6.15 4.97
N ILE A 299 2.20 -7.20 5.73
CA ILE A 299 2.23 -8.59 5.23
C ILE A 299 0.82 -9.01 4.78
N LYS A 300 -0.19 -8.79 5.63
CA LYS A 300 -1.59 -9.13 5.32
C LYS A 300 -2.10 -8.37 4.10
N MET A 301 -1.85 -7.05 4.03
CA MET A 301 -2.16 -6.22 2.87
C MET A 301 -1.50 -6.79 1.62
N GLY A 302 -0.22 -7.14 1.67
CA GLY A 302 0.48 -7.78 0.57
C GLY A 302 -0.13 -9.11 0.13
N ALA A 303 -0.85 -9.84 0.98
CA ALA A 303 -1.46 -11.12 0.62
C ALA A 303 -2.87 -10.98 0.02
N MET A 304 -3.36 -9.75 -0.15
CA MET A 304 -4.72 -9.46 -0.61
C MET A 304 -4.90 -9.78 -2.10
N GLN A 305 -5.87 -10.65 -2.41
CA GLN A 305 -6.39 -10.90 -3.76
C GLN A 305 -5.29 -11.15 -4.82
N VAL A 306 -4.24 -11.87 -4.42
CA VAL A 306 -3.04 -12.07 -5.26
C VAL A 306 -3.25 -13.09 -6.37
N LEU A 307 -2.53 -12.90 -7.48
CA LEU A 307 -2.41 -13.90 -8.54
C LEU A 307 -1.23 -14.85 -8.23
N THR A 308 -1.45 -16.16 -8.35
CA THR A 308 -0.44 -17.20 -8.11
C THR A 308 -0.54 -18.34 -9.13
N GLY A 309 0.44 -19.24 -9.14
CA GLY A 309 0.47 -20.40 -10.04
C GLY A 309 0.51 -19.99 -11.51
N LYS A 310 -0.55 -20.30 -12.26
CA LYS A 310 -0.70 -19.95 -13.69
C LYS A 310 -1.50 -18.67 -13.93
N LYS A 311 -2.08 -18.05 -12.89
CA LYS A 311 -2.88 -16.82 -13.02
C LYS A 311 -1.97 -15.60 -13.16
N GLY A 312 -2.23 -14.72 -14.12
CA GLY A 312 -1.36 -13.58 -14.43
C GLY A 312 -0.03 -14.00 -15.08
N GLU A 313 0.92 -13.07 -15.16
CA GLU A 313 2.21 -13.27 -15.84
C GLU A 313 3.43 -12.88 -14.99
N ILE A 314 4.63 -13.08 -15.53
CA ILE A 314 5.85 -12.43 -15.02
C ILE A 314 6.30 -11.45 -16.09
N ARG A 315 5.95 -10.18 -15.93
CA ARG A 315 6.30 -9.14 -16.90
C ARG A 315 7.81 -8.95 -16.93
N LYS A 316 8.40 -8.69 -18.10
CA LYS A 316 9.82 -8.30 -18.21
C LYS A 316 10.05 -6.82 -17.88
N THR A 317 9.08 -5.98 -18.22
CA THR A 317 9.05 -4.53 -17.95
C THR A 317 7.71 -4.23 -17.31
N CYS A 318 7.69 -3.52 -16.18
CA CYS A 318 6.48 -3.44 -15.38
C CYS A 318 5.37 -2.62 -16.05
N GLY A 319 5.71 -1.53 -16.73
CA GLY A 319 4.76 -0.68 -17.44
C GLY A 319 4.29 -1.20 -18.79
N ALA A 320 4.89 -2.30 -19.29
CA ALA A 320 4.51 -2.86 -20.57
C ALA A 320 3.15 -3.55 -20.49
N ARG A 321 2.29 -3.31 -21.49
CA ARG A 321 1.06 -4.09 -21.65
C ARG A 321 1.41 -5.53 -22.05
N PRO A 322 0.60 -6.52 -21.62
CA PRO A 322 0.76 -7.90 -22.08
C PRO A 322 0.72 -7.94 -23.60
N ARG A 323 1.59 -8.75 -24.22
CA ARG A 323 1.46 -9.03 -25.64
C ARG A 323 0.13 -9.77 -25.83
N ARG A 324 -0.77 -9.24 -26.65
CA ARG A 324 -1.91 -10.04 -27.14
C ARG A 324 -1.28 -11.28 -27.78
N SER A 325 -1.63 -12.46 -27.28
CA SER A 325 -1.39 -13.69 -28.01
C SER A 325 -2.19 -13.58 -29.31
N SER A 326 -1.50 -13.24 -30.39
CA SER A 326 -1.95 -13.48 -31.76
C SER A 326 -2.08 -14.97 -32.00
#